data_AF-A0A4Y9MF99-F1
#
_entry.id   AF-A0A4Y9MF99-F1
#
_cell.length_a   1.000
_cell.length_b   1.000
_cell.length_c   1.000
_cell.angle_alpha   90.00
_cell.angle_beta   90.00
_cell.angle_gamma   90.00
#
_symmetry.space_group_name_H-M   'P 1'
#
loop_
_entity.id
_entity.type
_entity.pdbx_description
1 polymer ?
#
loop_
_entity_poly.entity_id
_entity_poly.type
_entity_poly.pdbx_seq_one_letter_code
_entity_poly.pdbx_strand_id
1 'polypeptide(L)'
;MANSVADLDSALANPEVLSAMEVLGRRGLGVTVLHSHDDTSDVMVPFVPGTVQFEDDLQVRFVDSDDPVLTGSVPVTAVWINGGPVVVGRCRQGHGEQVPPPVG
;
A
#
# COMPACT_ATOMS: atom_id res chain seq x y z
N MET A 1 -13.54 20.14 -2.37
CA MET A 1 -12.12 19.89 -2.67
C MET A 1 -11.94 18.39 -2.54
N ALA A 2 -11.58 17.69 -3.62
CA ALA A 2 -11.38 16.25 -3.55
C ALA A 2 -10.16 15.99 -2.65
N ASN A 3 -10.38 15.29 -1.53
CA ASN A 3 -9.30 14.76 -0.72
C ASN A 3 -8.57 13.76 -1.63
N SER A 4 -7.39 14.09 -2.14
CA SER A 4 -6.54 13.05 -2.71
C SER A 4 -6.17 12.10 -1.57
N VAL A 5 -6.08 10.79 -1.87
CA VAL A 5 -5.47 9.84 -0.93
C VAL A 5 -4.14 10.43 -0.48
N ALA A 6 -3.87 10.42 0.82
CA ALA A 6 -2.54 10.79 1.30
C ALA A 6 -1.56 9.83 0.63
N ASP A 7 -0.78 10.36 -0.30
CA ASP A 7 0.35 9.63 -0.88
C ASP A 7 1.26 9.22 0.28
N LEU A 8 1.56 7.93 0.39
CA LEU A 8 2.38 7.38 1.47
C LEU A 8 3.71 8.15 1.55
N ASP A 9 4.29 8.52 0.42
CA ASP A 9 5.55 9.27 0.37
C ASP A 9 5.40 10.66 1.01
N SER A 10 4.27 11.34 0.79
CA SER A 10 3.94 12.61 1.45
C SER A 10 3.69 12.44 2.95
N ALA A 11 3.02 11.36 3.37
CA ALA A 11 2.82 11.06 4.77
C ALA A 11 4.15 10.77 5.49
N LEU A 12 5.06 10.05 4.84
CA LEU A 12 6.40 9.77 5.35
C LEU A 12 7.31 10.99 5.43
N ALA A 13 7.00 12.07 4.71
CA ALA A 13 7.69 13.34 4.86
C ALA A 13 7.28 14.11 6.14
N ASN A 14 6.20 13.70 6.83
CA ASN A 14 5.74 14.34 8.05
C ASN A 14 6.50 13.80 9.30
N PRO A 15 7.19 14.65 10.08
CA PRO A 15 7.93 14.23 11.27
C PRO A 15 7.07 13.54 12.35
N GLU A 16 5.82 13.95 12.51
CA GLU A 16 4.91 13.33 13.49
C GLU A 16 4.55 11.90 13.07
N VAL A 17 4.35 11.68 11.77
CA VAL A 17 4.10 10.34 11.20
C VAL A 17 5.33 9.45 11.38
N LEU A 18 6.53 9.98 11.11
CA LEU A 18 7.79 9.25 11.32
C LEU A 18 7.96 8.84 12.78
N SER A 19 7.71 9.75 13.72
CA SER A 19 7.79 9.45 15.16
C SER A 19 6.78 8.38 15.57
N ALA A 20 5.54 8.46 15.10
CA ALA A 20 4.52 7.44 15.36
C ALA A 20 4.92 6.08 14.78
N MET A 21 5.45 6.06 13.56
CA MET A 21 5.92 4.83 12.92
C MET A 21 7.09 4.19 13.65
N GLU A 22 8.05 4.98 14.17
CA GLU A 22 9.13 4.45 14.99
C GLU A 22 8.57 3.71 16.22
N VAL A 23 7.59 4.32 16.91
CA VAL A 23 6.96 3.73 18.10
C VAL A 23 6.18 2.45 17.77
N LEU A 24 5.49 2.42 16.62
CA LEU A 24 4.81 1.23 16.10
C LEU A 24 5.80 0.13 15.72
N GLY A 25 6.91 0.50 15.06
CA GLY A 25 7.96 -0.41 14.63
C GLY A 25 8.62 -1.20 15.77
N ARG A 26 8.79 -0.55 16.93
CA ARG A 26 9.27 -1.23 18.16
C ARG A 26 8.36 -2.37 18.63
N ARG A 27 7.14 -2.47 18.09
CA ARG A 27 6.15 -3.52 18.37
C ARG A 27 5.88 -4.43 17.16
N GLY A 28 6.67 -4.30 16.09
CA GLY A 28 6.45 -5.03 14.84
C GLY A 28 5.20 -4.59 14.07
N LEU A 29 4.75 -3.34 14.27
CA LEU A 29 3.59 -2.77 13.59
C LEU A 29 4.01 -1.84 12.44
N GLY A 30 3.20 -1.79 11.39
CA GLY A 30 3.34 -0.89 10.25
C GLY A 30 2.15 0.05 10.10
N VAL A 31 2.23 0.91 9.09
CA VAL A 31 1.14 1.79 8.66
C VAL A 31 0.74 1.44 7.24
N THR A 32 -0.56 1.51 6.97
CA THR A 32 -1.10 1.33 5.62
C THR A 32 -2.00 2.50 5.26
N VAL A 33 -1.87 2.97 4.03
CA VAL A 33 -2.79 3.95 3.44
C VAL A 33 -4.05 3.22 3.02
N LEU A 34 -5.15 3.48 3.73
CA LEU A 34 -6.46 3.00 3.34
C LEU A 34 -6.93 3.74 2.10
N HIS A 35 -7.32 2.99 1.07
CA HIS A 35 -7.80 3.51 -0.20
C HIS A 35 -8.82 2.54 -0.79
N SER A 36 -9.62 3.05 -1.72
CA SER A 36 -10.41 2.22 -2.63
C SER A 36 -9.89 2.42 -4.06
N HIS A 37 -10.33 1.55 -4.96
CA HIS A 37 -10.10 1.69 -6.39
C HIS A 37 -11.37 2.22 -7.05
N ASP A 38 -11.20 3.13 -8.01
CA ASP A 38 -12.29 3.50 -8.90
C ASP A 38 -12.37 2.46 -10.02
N ASP A 39 -13.51 1.77 -10.16
CA ASP A 39 -13.70 0.72 -11.18
C ASP A 39 -13.49 1.22 -12.62
N THR A 40 -13.45 2.54 -12.82
CA THR A 40 -13.32 3.18 -14.13
C THR A 40 -11.97 3.84 -14.37
N SER A 41 -11.09 3.91 -13.37
CA SER A 41 -9.77 4.52 -13.50
C SER A 41 -8.71 3.85 -12.62
N ASP A 42 -7.44 3.87 -13.04
CA ASP A 42 -6.30 3.38 -12.26
C ASP A 42 -5.94 4.30 -11.05
N VAL A 43 -6.91 5.05 -10.54
CA VAL A 43 -6.72 6.07 -9.51
C VAL A 43 -7.19 5.54 -8.17
N MET A 44 -6.30 5.62 -7.18
CA MET A 44 -6.66 5.40 -5.79
C MET A 44 -7.56 6.53 -5.29
N VAL A 45 -8.70 6.17 -4.72
CA VAL A 45 -9.65 7.11 -4.11
C VAL A 45 -9.67 6.93 -2.59
N PRO A 46 -10.00 7.98 -1.83
CA PRO A 46 -10.07 7.89 -0.37
C PRO A 46 -11.00 6.78 0.10
N PHE A 47 -10.57 6.05 1.12
CA PHE A 47 -11.41 5.09 1.80
C PHE A 47 -12.63 5.79 2.44
N VAL A 48 -13.81 5.19 2.28
CA VAL A 48 -15.07 5.77 2.78
C VAL A 48 -15.26 5.42 4.26
N PRO A 49 -15.43 6.40 5.17
CA PRO A 49 -15.67 6.09 6.58
C PRO A 49 -16.90 5.18 6.78
N GLY A 50 -16.77 4.19 7.66
CA GLY A 50 -17.84 3.24 7.95
C GLY A 50 -17.89 2.03 7.02
N THR A 51 -17.02 1.94 6.02
CA THR A 51 -16.82 0.69 5.27
C THR A 51 -15.72 -0.15 5.92
N VAL A 52 -15.76 -1.45 5.68
CA VAL A 52 -14.72 -2.40 6.08
C VAL A 52 -14.25 -3.08 4.80
N GLN A 53 -12.94 -3.00 4.53
CA GLN A 53 -12.34 -3.80 3.47
C GLN A 53 -12.23 -5.25 3.95
N PHE A 54 -12.74 -6.16 3.12
CA PHE A 54 -12.58 -7.59 3.30
C PHE A 54 -11.96 -8.14 2.02
N GLU A 55 -10.84 -8.83 2.16
CA GLU A 55 -10.17 -9.50 1.05
C GLU A 55 -10.42 -10.99 1.18
N ASP A 56 -11.08 -11.57 0.18
CA ASP A 56 -11.24 -13.01 0.03
C ASP A 56 -10.27 -13.49 -1.06
N ASP A 57 -9.64 -14.66 -0.85
CA ASP A 57 -8.61 -15.21 -1.75
C ASP A 57 -7.42 -14.26 -2.02
N LEU A 58 -6.88 -13.63 -0.97
CA LEU A 58 -5.76 -12.69 -1.11
C LEU A 58 -4.51 -13.39 -1.69
N GLN A 59 -4.23 -13.15 -2.96
CA GLN A 59 -3.02 -13.62 -3.63
C GLN A 59 -1.86 -12.66 -3.35
N VAL A 60 -1.23 -12.78 -2.19
CA VAL A 60 0.02 -12.06 -1.89
C VAL A 60 1.15 -12.67 -2.70
N ARG A 61 1.86 -11.82 -3.46
CA ARG A 61 3.11 -12.17 -4.13
C ARG A 61 4.26 -11.42 -3.47
N PHE A 62 5.30 -12.16 -3.12
CA PHE A 62 6.56 -11.59 -2.69
C PHE A 62 7.48 -11.57 -3.89
N VAL A 63 7.82 -10.36 -4.34
CA VAL A 63 8.74 -10.13 -5.46
C VAL A 63 9.96 -9.37 -4.95
N ASP A 64 11.05 -9.44 -5.72
CA ASP A 64 12.23 -8.64 -5.43
C ASP A 64 11.93 -7.14 -5.59
N SER A 65 12.68 -6.29 -4.89
CA SER A 65 12.42 -4.84 -4.86
C SER A 65 12.58 -4.15 -6.21
N ASP A 66 13.26 -4.78 -7.16
CA ASP A 66 13.49 -4.31 -8.52
C ASP A 66 12.61 -5.03 -9.56
N ASP A 67 11.63 -5.84 -9.13
CA ASP A 67 10.75 -6.56 -10.04
C ASP A 67 9.95 -5.58 -10.93
N PRO A 68 9.95 -5.77 -12.27
CA PRO A 68 9.20 -4.92 -13.19
C PRO A 68 7.70 -4.82 -12.88
N VAL A 69 7.09 -5.81 -12.22
CA VAL A 69 5.67 -5.79 -11.81
C VAL A 69 5.36 -4.63 -10.87
N LEU A 70 6.37 -4.13 -10.15
CA LEU A 70 6.27 -2.97 -9.28
C LEU A 70 6.24 -1.65 -10.08
N THR A 71 6.62 -1.68 -11.35
CA THR A 71 6.51 -0.54 -12.28
C THR A 71 5.03 -0.25 -12.55
N GLY A 72 4.55 0.90 -12.08
CA GLY A 72 3.14 1.27 -12.16
C GLY A 72 2.32 0.89 -10.92
N SER A 73 2.95 0.34 -9.87
CA SER A 73 2.32 0.17 -8.56
C SER A 73 2.60 1.36 -7.65
N VAL A 74 1.67 1.66 -6.76
CA VAL A 74 1.74 2.79 -5.82
C VAL A 74 2.09 2.26 -4.42
N PRO A 75 3.02 2.89 -3.69
CA PRO A 75 3.31 2.57 -2.29
C PRO A 75 2.08 2.74 -1.39
N VAL A 76 1.74 1.71 -0.62
CA VAL A 76 0.55 1.74 0.29
C VAL A 76 0.84 1.26 1.69
N THR A 77 1.96 0.57 1.93
CA THR A 77 2.31 0.07 3.27
C THR A 77 3.77 0.32 3.57
N ALA A 78 4.05 0.85 4.76
CA ALA A 78 5.40 1.03 5.27
C ALA A 78 5.54 0.51 6.71
N VAL A 79 6.75 0.04 7.04
CA VAL A 79 7.16 -0.39 8.37
C VAL A 79 8.44 0.32 8.76
N TRP A 80 8.78 0.35 10.04
CA TRP A 80 10.05 0.90 10.50
C TRP A 80 11.11 -0.20 10.60
N ILE A 81 12.17 -0.11 9.80
CA ILE A 81 13.29 -1.06 9.76
C ILE A 81 14.61 -0.28 9.77
N ASN A 82 15.57 -0.74 10.56
CA ASN A 82 16.96 -0.22 10.56
C ASN A 82 17.07 1.31 10.71
N GLY A 83 16.18 1.93 11.48
CA GLY A 83 16.23 3.37 11.79
C GLY A 83 15.47 4.26 10.82
N GLY A 84 14.63 3.71 9.94
CA GLY A 84 13.76 4.51 9.08
C GLY A 84 12.54 3.77 8.55
N PRO A 85 11.60 4.49 7.91
CA PRO A 85 10.49 3.88 7.21
C PRO A 85 10.98 3.15 5.95
N VAL A 86 10.42 1.97 5.70
CA VAL A 86 10.65 1.16 4.50
C VAL A 86 9.30 0.77 3.93
N VAL A 87 9.10 1.04 2.64
CA VAL A 87 7.91 0.59 1.90
C VAL A 87 7.98 -0.93 1.74
N VAL A 88 6.94 -1.62 2.17
CA VAL A 88 6.84 -3.10 2.12
C VAL A 88 5.58 -3.59 1.41
N GLY A 89 4.67 -2.69 1.08
CA GLY A 89 3.46 -3.01 0.32
C GLY A 89 3.23 -1.97 -0.76
N ARG A 90 2.99 -2.45 -1.97
CA ARG A 90 2.56 -1.64 -3.09
C ARG A 90 1.25 -2.20 -3.61
N CYS A 91 0.35 -1.32 -4.00
CA CYS A 91 -0.90 -1.71 -4.62
C CYS A 91 -0.84 -1.40 -6.11
N ARG A 92 -1.35 -2.34 -6.90
CA ARG A 92 -1.54 -2.22 -8.34
C ARG A 92 -2.98 -2.56 -8.65
N GLN A 93 -3.65 -1.70 -9.42
CA GLN A 93 -4.99 -1.96 -9.87
C GLN A 93 -4.95 -2.97 -11.02
N GLY A 94 -5.61 -4.11 -10.84
CA GLY A 94 -5.65 -5.18 -11.82
C GLY A 94 -6.80 -4.97 -12.80
N HIS A 95 -6.67 -4.08 -13.78
CA HIS A 95 -7.56 -4.15 -14.95
C HIS A 95 -7.15 -5.35 -15.81
N GLY A 96 -7.71 -6.53 -15.51
CA GLY A 96 -7.81 -7.63 -16.47
C GLY A 96 -6.54 -8.42 -16.80
N GLU A 97 -5.42 -8.25 -16.10
CA GLU A 97 -4.37 -9.27 -16.15
C GLU A 97 -4.86 -10.49 -15.37
N GLN A 98 -5.54 -11.40 -16.06
CA GLN A 98 -5.69 -12.77 -15.60
C GLN A 98 -4.30 -13.31 -15.36
N VAL A 99 -3.94 -13.35 -14.08
CA VAL A 99 -2.75 -14.03 -13.61
C VAL A 99 -2.91 -15.50 -13.99
N PRO A 100 -2.05 -16.06 -14.86
CA PRO A 100 -2.11 -17.49 -15.15
C PRO A 100 -1.88 -18.25 -13.85
N PRO A 101 -2.61 -19.36 -13.61
CA PRO A 101 -2.47 -20.14 -12.39
C PRO A 101 -1.02 -20.59 -12.22
N PRO A 102 -0.56 -20.78 -10.97
CA PRO A 102 0.78 -21.29 -10.72
C PRO A 102 0.99 -22.61 -11.47
N VAL A 103 2.09 -22.70 -12.23
CA VAL A 103 2.50 -23.94 -12.88
C VAL A 103 2.96 -24.89 -11.78
N GLY A 104 2.21 -25.97 -11.57
CA GLY A 104 2.55 -27.06 -10.65
C GLY A 104 3.65 -27.96 -11.18
#